data_AF-A0AAJ6IQT5-F1
#
_entry.id   AF-A0AAJ6IQT5-F1
#
_cell.length_a   1.000
_cell.length_b   1.000
_cell.length_c   1.000
_cell.angle_alpha   90.00
_cell.angle_beta   90.00
_cell.angle_gamma   90.00
#
_symmetry.space_group_name_H-M   'P 1'
#
loop_
_entity.id
_entity.type
_entity.pdbx_description
1 polymer ?
#
loop_
_entity_poly.entity_id
_entity_poly.type
_entity_poly.pdbx_seq_one_letter_code
_entity_poly.pdbx_strand_id
1 'polypeptide(L)'
;MAAGGGRPCKGKSANRVVPLPDPAYVDEMHRLLANTREQFEDDPVTGERRALPMWNVSDRTVRNWLVRATDAAERDRVKLSISISPHTFRHSFAMHLLRGNNN
;
A
#
# COMPACT_ATOMS: atom_id res chain seq x y z
N MET A 1 3.32 -17.07 -18.84
CA MET A 1 3.91 -17.90 -17.76
C MET A 1 4.45 -16.96 -16.69
N ALA A 2 3.72 -16.81 -15.58
CA ALA A 2 4.13 -15.94 -14.47
C ALA A 2 5.27 -16.62 -13.71
N ALA A 3 6.47 -16.01 -13.72
CA ALA A 3 7.62 -16.52 -12.98
C ALA A 3 7.33 -16.48 -11.47
N GLY A 4 7.47 -17.63 -10.83
CA GLY A 4 7.20 -17.84 -9.41
C GLY A 4 7.99 -16.92 -8.49
N GLY A 5 7.39 -16.64 -7.32
CA GLY A 5 7.88 -15.75 -6.27
C GLY A 5 9.19 -16.21 -5.60
N GLY A 6 10.30 -16.14 -6.31
CA GLY A 6 11.65 -16.18 -5.74
C GLY A 6 12.06 -14.86 -5.08
N ARG A 7 13.13 -14.91 -4.28
CA ARG A 7 13.83 -13.70 -3.81
C ARG A 7 14.35 -12.94 -5.03
N PRO A 8 14.04 -11.64 -5.19
CA PRO A 8 14.63 -10.85 -6.27
C PRO A 8 16.15 -10.90 -6.20
N CYS A 9 16.81 -10.92 -7.35
CA CYS A 9 18.26 -10.74 -7.42
C CYS A 9 18.66 -9.48 -6.63
N LYS A 10 19.82 -9.52 -5.96
CA LYS A 10 20.34 -8.37 -5.23
C LYS A 10 20.37 -7.15 -6.16
N GLY A 11 19.65 -6.09 -5.79
CA GLY A 11 19.52 -4.88 -6.60
C GLY A 11 18.33 -4.84 -7.56
N LYS A 12 17.44 -5.85 -7.61
CA LYS A 12 16.16 -5.76 -8.32
C LYS A 12 15.01 -5.54 -7.35
N SER A 13 14.14 -4.58 -7.66
CA SER A 13 12.93 -4.35 -6.87
C SER A 13 11.98 -5.56 -7.03
N ALA A 14 11.38 -6.02 -5.92
CA ALA A 14 10.38 -7.07 -5.96
C ALA A 14 9.05 -6.48 -6.42
N ASN A 15 8.86 -6.29 -7.73
CA ASN A 15 7.54 -5.89 -8.20
C ASN A 15 6.56 -7.05 -7.95
N ARG A 16 5.52 -6.79 -7.16
CA ARG A 16 4.52 -7.79 -6.77
C ARG A 16 3.14 -7.24 -7.09
N VAL A 17 2.36 -8.02 -7.82
CA VAL A 17 0.95 -7.71 -8.05
C VAL A 17 0.19 -8.03 -6.76
N VAL A 18 -0.56 -7.04 -6.25
CA VAL A 18 -1.41 -7.18 -5.07
C VAL A 18 -2.86 -6.97 -5.51
N PRO A 19 -3.78 -7.91 -5.26
CA PRO A 19 -5.19 -7.72 -5.62
C PRO A 19 -5.84 -6.67 -4.72
N LEU A 20 -6.66 -5.79 -5.30
CA LEU A 20 -7.50 -4.85 -4.55
C LEU A 20 -8.96 -5.33 -4.62
N PRO A 21 -9.51 -5.86 -3.52
CA PRO A 21 -10.82 -6.55 -3.55
C PRO A 21 -12.04 -5.60 -3.57
N ASP A 22 -11.86 -4.33 -3.23
CA ASP A 22 -12.95 -3.33 -3.15
C ASP A 22 -13.04 -2.51 -4.45
N PRO A 23 -14.10 -2.67 -5.28
CA PRO A 23 -14.25 -1.93 -6.52
C PRO A 23 -14.38 -0.41 -6.32
N ALA A 24 -15.01 0.04 -5.23
CA ALA A 24 -15.19 1.47 -4.97
C ALA A 24 -13.84 2.14 -4.69
N TYR A 25 -12.98 1.46 -3.91
CA TYR A 25 -11.60 1.90 -3.68
C TYR A 25 -10.78 1.91 -4.98
N VAL A 26 -10.95 0.90 -5.84
CA VAL A 26 -10.27 0.83 -7.14
C VAL A 26 -10.67 2.02 -8.02
N ASP A 27 -11.95 2.36 -8.10
CA ASP A 27 -12.44 3.52 -8.85
C ASP A 27 -11.86 4.85 -8.31
N GLU A 28 -11.79 5.00 -6.99
CA GLU A 28 -11.18 6.18 -6.36
C GLU A 28 -9.69 6.29 -6.69
N MET A 29 -8.95 5.19 -6.59
CA MET A 29 -7.54 5.12 -6.95
C MET A 29 -7.32 5.45 -8.43
N HIS A 30 -8.17 4.96 -9.34
CA HIS A 30 -8.10 5.31 -10.74
C HIS A 30 -8.27 6.82 -10.97
N ARG A 31 -9.21 7.47 -10.29
CA ARG A 31 -9.42 8.93 -10.39
C ARG A 31 -8.23 9.71 -9.85
N LEU A 32 -7.67 9.29 -8.71
CA LEU A 32 -6.49 9.92 -8.11
C LEU A 32 -5.27 9.80 -9.02
N LEU A 33 -5.05 8.60 -9.57
CA LEU A 33 -3.90 8.30 -10.43
C LEU A 33 -4.02 8.97 -11.80
N ALA A 34 -5.23 9.11 -12.35
CA ALA A 34 -5.44 9.79 -13.63
C ALA A 34 -4.89 11.22 -13.66
N ASN A 35 -4.87 11.90 -12.52
CA ASN A 35 -4.35 13.25 -12.38
C ASN A 35 -2.92 13.31 -11.83
N THR A 36 -2.31 12.18 -11.49
CA THR A 36 -0.96 12.14 -10.90
C THR A 36 0.10 11.97 -11.99
N ARG A 37 1.12 12.83 -11.97
CA ARG A 37 2.28 12.70 -12.87
C ARG A 37 3.28 11.71 -12.28
N GLU A 38 3.36 10.53 -12.88
CA GLU A 38 4.36 9.53 -12.53
C GLU A 38 5.76 10.01 -12.93
N GLN A 39 6.73 9.78 -12.05
CA GLN A 39 8.13 10.12 -12.27
C GLN A 39 8.98 8.86 -12.21
N PHE A 40 10.07 8.85 -12.98
CA PHE A 40 10.96 7.69 -13.09
C PHE A 40 12.41 8.15 -13.02
N GLU A 41 13.26 7.29 -12.48
CA GLU A 41 14.72 7.47 -12.41
C GLU A 41 15.42 6.19 -12.87
N ASP A 42 16.52 6.34 -13.60
CA ASP A 42 17.37 5.22 -14.01
C ASP A 42 18.45 4.97 -12.94
N ASP A 43 18.50 3.75 -12.40
CA ASP A 43 19.51 3.37 -11.42
C ASP A 43 20.91 3.40 -12.08
N PRO A 44 21.86 4.22 -11.59
CA PRO A 44 23.13 4.46 -12.27
C PRO A 44 24.06 3.23 -12.28
N VAL A 45 23.80 2.23 -11.44
CA VAL A 45 24.62 1.02 -11.32
C VAL A 45 24.04 -0.13 -12.12
N THR A 46 22.71 -0.25 -12.13
CA THR A 46 22.01 -1.38 -12.76
C THR A 46 21.35 -1.04 -14.10
N GLY A 47 21.21 0.25 -14.42
CA GLY A 47 20.48 0.75 -15.59
C GLY A 47 18.96 0.50 -15.52
N GLU A 48 18.45 0.10 -14.35
CA GLU A 48 17.03 -0.21 -14.18
C GLU A 48 16.21 1.08 -14.03
N ARG A 49 15.24 1.28 -14.92
CA ARG A 49 14.26 2.37 -14.79
C ARG A 49 13.28 2.06 -13.67
N ARG A 50 13.27 2.87 -12.62
CA ARG A 50 12.41 2.70 -11.45
C ARG A 50 11.41 3.85 -11.33
N ALA A 51 10.18 3.51 -10.93
CA ALA A 51 9.19 4.50 -10.56
C ALA A 51 9.61 5.18 -9.24
N LEU A 52 9.56 6.50 -9.21
CA LEU A 52 9.76 7.28 -8.00
C LEU A 52 8.47 7.28 -7.16
N PRO A 53 8.58 7.46 -5.82
CA PRO A 53 7.40 7.61 -4.98
C PRO A 53 6.52 8.76 -5.47
N MET A 54 5.21 8.51 -5.60
CA MET A 54 4.23 9.55 -5.97
C MET A 54 4.20 10.72 -4.98
N TRP A 55 4.45 10.42 -3.70
CA TRP A 55 4.50 11.40 -2.62
C TRP A 55 5.68 11.12 -1.70
N ASN A 56 6.35 12.18 -1.25
CA ASN A 56 7.38 12.09 -0.23
C ASN A 56 6.74 12.07 1.17
N VAL A 57 6.38 10.88 1.65
CA VAL A 57 5.70 10.69 2.93
C VAL A 57 6.61 9.95 3.89
N SER A 58 6.83 10.52 5.07
CA SER A 58 7.56 9.85 6.15
C SER A 58 6.66 8.90 6.93
N ASP A 59 7.25 7.88 7.53
CA ASP A 59 6.56 6.96 8.42
C ASP A 59 5.90 7.68 9.63
N ARG A 60 6.52 8.73 10.17
CA ARG A 60 5.89 9.60 11.19
C ARG A 60 4.63 10.27 10.66
N THR A 61 4.64 10.73 9.42
CA THR A 61 3.48 11.35 8.77
C THR A 61 2.31 10.37 8.69
N VAL A 62 2.57 9.13 8.28
CA VAL A 62 1.54 8.08 8.20
C VAL A 62 0.94 7.79 9.59
N ARG A 63 1.79 7.66 10.62
CA ARG A 63 1.28 7.46 12.00
C ARG A 63 0.42 8.62 12.48
N ASN A 64 0.81 9.86 12.18
CA ASN A 64 0.02 11.04 12.53
C ASN A 64 -1.34 11.05 11.82
N TRP A 65 -1.42 10.62 10.56
CA TRP A 65 -2.70 10.47 9.87
C TRP A 65 -3.59 9.42 10.52
N LEU A 66 -3.02 8.28 10.93
CA LEU A 66 -3.77 7.24 11.64
C LEU A 66 -4.31 7.73 12.98
N VAL A 67 -3.50 8.45 13.77
CA VAL A 67 -3.97 9.07 15.04
C VAL A 67 -5.14 10.01 14.79
N ARG A 68 -5.03 10.89 13.77
CA ARG A 68 -6.13 11.80 13.43
C ARG A 68 -7.40 11.06 13.00
N ALA A 69 -7.25 9.96 12.27
CA ALA A 69 -8.38 9.14 11.85
C ALA A 69 -9.04 8.43 13.03
N THR A 70 -8.26 7.91 13.98
CA THR A 70 -8.81 7.31 15.20
C THR A 70 -9.50 8.35 16.07
N ASP A 71 -8.91 9.53 16.25
CA ASP A 71 -9.52 10.62 17.03
C ASP A 71 -10.85 11.08 16.42
N ALA A 72 -10.93 11.13 15.09
CA ALA A 72 -12.18 11.44 14.39
C ALA A 72 -13.23 10.34 14.63
N ALA A 73 -12.87 9.07 14.47
CA ALA A 73 -13.76 7.95 14.75
C ALA A 73 -14.27 7.96 16.19
N GLU A 74 -13.41 8.28 17.17
CA GLU A 74 -13.81 8.37 18.58
C GLU A 74 -14.85 9.46 18.83
N ARG A 75 -14.74 10.61 18.16
CA ARG A 75 -15.75 11.68 18.21
C ARG A 75 -17.08 11.22 17.63
N ASP A 76 -17.03 10.35 16.61
CA ASP A 76 -18.20 9.70 16.02
C ASP A 76 -18.67 8.47 16.84
N ARG A 77 -18.13 8.29 18.05
CA ARG A 77 -18.42 7.18 18.99
C ARG A 77 -18.04 5.80 18.47
N VAL A 78 -17.15 5.73 17.48
CA VAL A 78 -16.56 4.49 16.97
C VAL A 78 -15.18 4.31 17.60
N LYS A 79 -14.97 3.21 18.33
CA LYS A 79 -13.69 2.89 18.97
C LYS A 79 -13.13 1.59 18.44
N LEU A 80 -11.81 1.58 18.21
CA LEU A 80 -11.07 0.36 17.90
C LEU A 80 -10.63 -0.31 19.20
N SER A 81 -10.79 -1.64 19.28
CA SER A 81 -10.44 -2.42 20.47
C SER A 81 -8.94 -2.59 20.67
N ILE A 82 -8.16 -2.31 19.62
CA ILE A 82 -6.69 -2.41 19.62
C ILE A 82 -6.08 -1.11 19.11
N SER A 83 -4.86 -0.83 19.55
CA SER A 83 -4.04 0.20 18.92
C SER A 83 -3.67 -0.24 17.49
N ILE A 84 -3.77 0.69 16.54
CA ILE A 84 -3.51 0.43 15.13
C ILE A 84 -2.18 1.05 14.68
N SER A 85 -1.51 0.35 13.79
CA SER A 85 -0.32 0.79 13.08
C SER A 85 -0.43 0.41 11.60
N PRO A 86 0.40 0.97 10.70
CA PRO A 86 0.43 0.51 9.31
C PRO A 86 0.66 -1.01 9.19
N HIS A 87 1.42 -1.61 10.10
CA HIS A 87 1.64 -3.05 10.13
C HIS A 87 0.38 -3.83 10.52
N THR A 88 -0.45 -3.29 11.42
CA THR A 88 -1.74 -3.88 11.81
C THR A 88 -2.66 -4.01 10.60
N PHE A 89 -2.74 -2.97 9.75
CA PHE A 89 -3.51 -3.02 8.50
C PHE A 89 -2.95 -4.02 7.50
N ARG A 90 -1.62 -4.10 7.36
CA ARG A 90 -1.00 -5.12 6.48
C ARG A 90 -1.37 -6.53 6.92
N HIS A 91 -1.40 -6.80 8.22
CA HIS A 91 -1.77 -8.09 8.76
C HIS A 91 -3.25 -8.40 8.53
N SER A 92 -4.16 -7.46 8.81
CA SER A 92 -5.59 -7.66 8.60
C SER A 92 -5.94 -7.86 7.12
N PHE A 93 -5.25 -7.15 6.22
CA PHE A 93 -5.39 -7.34 4.78
C PHE A 93 -4.96 -8.74 4.34
N ALA A 94 -3.81 -9.24 4.81
CA ALA A 94 -3.38 -10.60 4.52
C ALA A 94 -4.40 -11.63 5.03
N MET A 95 -4.92 -11.46 6.24
CA MET A 95 -5.97 -12.33 6.79
C MET A 95 -7.26 -12.27 5.98
N HIS A 96 -7.65 -11.08 5.51
CA HIS A 96 -8.81 -10.92 4.65
C HIS A 96 -8.65 -11.67 3.32
N LEU A 97 -7.47 -11.57 2.68
CA LEU A 97 -7.17 -12.31 1.46
C LEU A 97 -7.18 -13.84 1.70
N LEU A 98 -6.64 -14.32 2.82
CA LEU A 98 -6.71 -15.75 3.16
C LEU A 98 -8.14 -16.24 3.37
N ARG A 99 -9.01 -15.41 3.96
CA ARG A 99 -10.43 -15.75 4.16
C ARG A 99 -11.22 -15.71 2.85
N GLY A 100 -10.95 -14.72 1.99
CA GLY A 100 -11.64 -14.55 0.71
C GLY A 100 -11.22 -15.55 -0.37
N ASN A 101 -10.07 -16.21 -0.22
CA ASN A 101 -9.53 -17.19 -1.17
C ASN A 101 -10.04 -18.64 -0.92
N ASN A 102 -11.04 -18.84 -0.07
CA ASN A 102 -11.67 -20.14 0.22
C ASN A 102 -13.02 -20.34 -0.51
N ASN A 103 -13.16 -19.85 -1.74
CA ASN A 103 -14.25 -20.23 -2.65
C ASN A 103 -13.68 -21.03 -3.84
#